data_AF-A0A3S9HSC1-F1
#
_entry.id   AF-A0A3S9HSC1-F1
#
_cell.length_a   1.000
_cell.length_b   1.000
_cell.length_c   1.000
_cell.angle_alpha   90.00
_cell.angle_beta   90.00
_cell.angle_gamma   90.00
#
_symmetry.space_group_name_H-M   'P 1'
#
loop_
_entity.id
_entity.type
_entity.pdbx_description
1 polymer ?
#
loop_
_entity_poly.entity_id
_entity_poly.type
_entity_poly.pdbx_seq_one_letter_code
_entity_poly.pdbx_strand_id
1 'polypeptide(L)'
;MSTPALTRSAPTLVPQRQPVVPDQLPPVPRPRHSWALSVLWWVACLICGGLGGVVLAAVGTSRGRVPSRRRVAVVLTGTVLQLLCAVSFTVAGATGEFRACPAPSAQASGGGNGDEKAVGDAGVWGAARAMVNAPVSGAALLYGRGQGGEVYQCDNGTTAVVMDDGVVRAGTMFGTVFLTDQRMETETPRTHRLVEHEARHADQWAGFSLTAGPAAFPALYALDEAFFPGAFNHFERQAGLEEGGYEIPSDCPSIAGQLALASLGLLAGAVLIVRHRYRRPPVSDRSGTPR
;
A
#
# COMPACT_ATOMS: atom_id res chain seq x y z
N MET A 1 -1.17 10.43 -85.30
CA MET A 1 -2.20 10.15 -84.28
C MET A 1 -2.19 11.29 -83.28
N SER A 2 -3.16 12.19 -83.39
CA SER A 2 -3.22 13.43 -82.59
C SER A 2 -4.15 13.22 -81.40
N THR A 3 -3.64 13.37 -80.19
CA THR A 3 -4.39 13.28 -78.94
C THR A 3 -5.24 14.54 -78.74
N PRO A 4 -6.55 14.40 -78.45
CA PRO A 4 -7.42 15.55 -78.22
C PRO A 4 -7.08 16.18 -76.85
N ALA A 5 -6.88 17.50 -76.86
CA ALA A 5 -6.68 18.28 -75.65
C ALA A 5 -7.98 18.34 -74.84
N LEU A 6 -7.96 17.75 -73.63
CA LEU A 6 -9.03 17.82 -72.66
C LEU A 6 -9.12 19.23 -72.07
N THR A 7 -10.09 20.00 -72.53
CA THR A 7 -10.44 21.32 -72.01
C THR A 7 -11.00 21.17 -70.58
N ARG A 8 -10.19 21.49 -69.58
CA ARG A 8 -10.57 21.46 -68.17
C ARG A 8 -11.40 22.70 -67.84
N SER A 9 -12.68 22.53 -67.56
CA SER A 9 -13.56 23.62 -67.11
C SER A 9 -13.03 24.27 -65.83
N ALA A 10 -13.06 25.60 -65.78
CA ALA A 10 -12.65 26.36 -64.60
C ALA A 10 -13.54 25.99 -63.39
N PRO A 11 -12.95 25.84 -62.19
CA PRO A 11 -13.72 25.53 -60.99
C PRO A 11 -14.68 26.67 -60.67
N THR A 12 -15.97 26.35 -60.61
CA THR A 12 -17.01 27.25 -60.11
C THR A 12 -16.68 27.62 -58.66
N LEU A 13 -16.32 28.88 -58.44
CA LEU A 13 -16.16 29.45 -57.10
C LEU A 13 -17.52 29.44 -56.40
N VAL A 14 -17.75 28.43 -55.55
CA VAL A 14 -18.87 28.42 -54.62
C VAL A 14 -18.61 29.54 -53.61
N PRO A 15 -19.50 30.53 -53.46
CA PRO A 15 -19.35 31.59 -52.46
C PRO A 15 -19.25 30.94 -51.09
N GLN A 16 -18.08 31.07 -50.46
CA GLN A 16 -17.84 30.60 -49.11
C GLN A 16 -18.67 31.48 -48.18
N ARG A 17 -19.84 30.99 -47.74
CA ARG A 17 -20.62 31.67 -46.69
C ARG A 17 -19.73 31.77 -45.46
N GLN A 18 -19.29 32.98 -45.13
CA GLN A 18 -18.67 33.25 -43.85
C GLN A 18 -19.67 32.82 -42.77
N PRO A 19 -19.30 31.89 -41.86
CA PRO A 19 -20.17 31.53 -40.77
C PRO A 19 -20.45 32.80 -39.97
N VAL A 20 -21.72 33.18 -39.90
CA VAL A 20 -22.21 34.23 -39.01
C VAL A 20 -21.73 33.84 -37.62
N VAL A 21 -20.80 34.61 -37.06
CA VAL A 21 -20.32 34.46 -35.69
C VAL A 21 -21.54 34.75 -34.81
N PRO A 22 -22.13 33.75 -34.13
CA PRO A 22 -23.24 34.01 -33.24
C PRO A 22 -22.78 35.00 -32.19
N ASP A 23 -23.55 36.06 -31.97
CA ASP A 23 -23.33 37.01 -30.89
C ASP A 23 -22.98 36.26 -29.61
N GLN A 24 -21.92 36.73 -28.95
CA GLN A 24 -21.29 36.08 -27.81
C GLN A 24 -22.34 35.62 -26.79
N LEU A 25 -22.63 34.32 -26.77
CA LEU A 25 -23.45 33.72 -25.73
C LEU A 25 -22.85 34.11 -24.38
N PRO A 26 -23.67 34.56 -23.41
CA PRO A 26 -23.18 34.96 -22.10
C PRO A 26 -22.34 33.82 -21.52
N PRO A 27 -21.21 34.14 -20.85
CA PRO A 27 -20.29 33.13 -20.33
C PRO A 27 -21.07 32.16 -19.46
N VAL A 28 -21.14 30.90 -19.88
CA VAL A 28 -21.81 29.85 -19.11
C VAL A 28 -21.17 29.83 -17.72
N PRO A 29 -21.95 30.05 -16.64
CA PRO A 29 -21.41 30.07 -15.29
C PRO A 29 -20.73 28.73 -15.04
N ARG A 30 -19.42 28.77 -14.83
CA ARG A 30 -18.66 27.55 -14.50
C ARG A 30 -19.21 27.02 -13.18
N PRO A 31 -19.57 25.72 -13.09
CA PRO A 31 -20.02 25.15 -11.83
C PRO A 31 -18.97 25.44 -10.77
N ARG A 32 -19.37 26.11 -9.69
CA ARG A 32 -18.50 26.36 -8.54
C ARG A 32 -18.12 24.99 -7.98
N HIS A 33 -16.87 24.59 -8.20
CA HIS A 33 -16.32 23.41 -7.60
C HIS A 33 -16.36 23.61 -6.09
N SER A 34 -17.16 22.82 -5.37
CA SER A 34 -17.25 22.98 -3.92
C SER A 34 -15.91 22.58 -3.31
N TRP A 35 -15.40 23.42 -2.41
CA TRP A 35 -14.17 23.15 -1.67
C TRP A 35 -14.24 21.81 -0.93
N ALA A 36 -15.44 21.42 -0.47
CA ALA A 36 -15.71 20.17 0.22
C ALA A 36 -15.38 18.93 -0.63
N LEU A 37 -15.73 18.92 -1.92
CA LEU A 37 -15.40 17.81 -2.81
C LEU A 37 -13.89 17.70 -3.03
N SER A 38 -13.18 18.83 -3.08
CA SER A 38 -11.71 18.83 -3.14
C SER A 38 -11.11 18.21 -1.88
N VAL A 39 -11.56 18.63 -0.69
CA VAL A 39 -11.05 18.09 0.59
C VAL A 39 -11.31 16.59 0.70
N LEU A 40 -12.53 16.14 0.39
CA LEU A 40 -12.88 14.71 0.39
C LEU A 40 -11.98 13.89 -0.55
N TRP A 41 -11.66 14.43 -1.73
CA TRP A 41 -10.75 13.77 -2.67
C TRP A 41 -9.34 13.58 -2.09
N TRP A 42 -8.80 14.60 -1.42
CA TRP A 42 -7.48 14.52 -0.78
C TRP A 42 -7.45 13.50 0.37
N VAL A 43 -8.48 13.51 1.22
CA VAL A 43 -8.63 12.55 2.31
C VAL A 43 -8.71 11.12 1.77
N ALA A 44 -9.49 10.90 0.70
CA ALA A 44 -9.61 9.60 0.08
C ALA A 44 -8.28 9.12 -0.54
N CYS A 45 -7.49 10.02 -1.14
CA CYS A 45 -6.15 9.68 -1.63
C CYS A 45 -5.19 9.29 -0.49
N LEU A 46 -5.27 9.99 0.65
CA LEU A 46 -4.45 9.69 1.83
C LEU A 46 -4.82 8.32 2.42
N ILE A 47 -6.11 8.02 2.57
CA ILE A 47 -6.58 6.74 3.11
C ILE A 47 -6.21 5.58 2.17
N CYS A 48 -6.39 5.74 0.85
CA CYS A 48 -6.12 4.66 -0.09
C CYS A 48 -4.64 4.47 -0.45
N GLY A 49 -3.86 5.55 -0.49
CA GLY A 49 -2.50 5.53 -1.04
C GLY A 49 -1.45 6.16 -0.13
N GLY A 50 -1.78 6.49 1.12
CA GLY A 50 -0.88 7.19 2.02
C GLY A 50 -0.41 8.53 1.46
N LEU A 51 0.78 8.96 1.91
CA LEU A 51 1.44 10.16 1.39
C LEU A 51 1.72 10.08 -0.12
N GLY A 52 2.06 8.90 -0.64
CA GLY A 52 2.25 8.68 -2.08
C GLY A 52 0.99 9.00 -2.91
N GLY A 53 -0.18 8.58 -2.42
CA GLY A 53 -1.47 8.89 -3.03
C GLY A 53 -1.75 10.39 -3.12
N VAL A 54 -1.45 11.13 -2.04
CA VAL A 54 -1.57 12.60 -1.98
C VAL A 54 -0.62 13.27 -2.97
N VAL A 55 0.66 12.87 -3.01
CA VAL A 55 1.63 13.44 -3.97
C VAL A 55 1.18 13.22 -5.41
N LEU A 56 0.72 12.01 -5.75
CA LEU A 56 0.21 11.70 -7.08
C LEU A 56 -1.04 12.50 -7.45
N ALA A 57 -1.93 12.77 -6.48
CA ALA A 57 -3.08 13.63 -6.68
C ALA A 57 -2.63 15.08 -6.93
N ALA A 58 -1.66 15.60 -6.17
CA ALA A 58 -1.13 16.95 -6.32
C ALA A 58 -0.43 17.19 -7.67
N VAL A 59 0.38 16.22 -8.11
CA VAL A 59 1.00 16.28 -9.43
C VAL A 59 -0.05 16.21 -10.55
N GLY A 60 -1.13 15.45 -10.36
CA GLY A 60 -2.24 15.41 -11.30
C GLY A 60 -2.95 16.76 -11.41
N THR A 61 -3.32 17.34 -10.27
CA THR A 61 -4.04 18.62 -10.19
C THR A 61 -3.22 19.79 -10.72
N SER A 62 -1.93 19.87 -10.37
CA SER A 62 -1.02 20.92 -10.86
C SER A 62 -0.81 20.88 -12.37
N ARG A 63 -0.95 19.70 -12.99
CA ARG A 63 -0.91 19.52 -14.45
C ARG A 63 -2.27 19.76 -15.14
N GLY A 64 -3.27 20.24 -14.42
CA GLY A 64 -4.62 20.46 -14.94
C GLY A 64 -5.33 19.17 -15.35
N ARG A 65 -4.86 17.99 -14.91
CA ARG A 65 -5.48 16.71 -15.24
C ARG A 65 -6.64 16.47 -14.31
N VAL A 66 -7.84 16.44 -14.88
CA VAL A 66 -9.03 15.98 -14.16
C VAL A 66 -8.91 14.46 -13.94
N PRO A 67 -9.08 13.95 -12.71
CA PRO A 67 -9.06 12.51 -12.48
C PRO A 67 -10.19 11.84 -13.27
N SER A 68 -9.91 10.67 -13.87
CA SER A 68 -10.94 9.92 -14.59
C SER A 68 -12.01 9.44 -13.62
N ARG A 69 -13.28 9.36 -14.08
CA ARG A 69 -14.40 8.85 -13.26
C ARG A 69 -14.11 7.49 -12.64
N ARG A 70 -13.40 6.61 -13.37
CA ARG A 70 -12.96 5.29 -12.88
C ARG A 70 -12.00 5.41 -11.70
N ARG A 71 -11.00 6.28 -11.79
CA ARG A 71 -10.04 6.49 -10.69
C ARG A 71 -10.74 7.03 -9.45
N VAL A 72 -11.66 7.99 -9.63
CA VAL A 72 -12.45 8.54 -8.53
C VAL A 72 -13.29 7.45 -7.87
N ALA A 73 -14.00 6.65 -8.67
CA ALA A 73 -14.81 5.54 -8.15
C ALA A 73 -13.97 4.54 -7.34
N VAL A 74 -12.82 4.08 -7.86
CA VAL A 74 -11.94 3.13 -7.17
C VAL A 74 -11.45 3.69 -5.82
N VAL A 75 -10.97 4.94 -5.79
CA VAL A 75 -10.45 5.57 -4.56
C VAL A 75 -11.58 5.76 -3.54
N LEU A 76 -12.77 6.18 -3.97
CA LEU A 76 -13.91 6.34 -3.05
C LEU A 76 -14.39 5.00 -2.51
N THR A 77 -14.54 3.97 -3.36
CA THR A 77 -14.92 2.63 -2.91
C THR A 77 -13.89 2.06 -1.93
N GLY A 78 -12.59 2.18 -2.23
CA GLY A 78 -11.53 1.76 -1.32
C GLY A 78 -11.57 2.49 0.02
N THR A 79 -11.84 3.80 0.01
CA THR A 79 -11.96 4.62 1.23
C THR A 79 -13.15 4.18 2.08
N VAL A 80 -14.32 3.98 1.47
CA VAL A 80 -15.51 3.51 2.18
C VAL A 80 -15.26 2.15 2.81
N LEU A 81 -14.66 1.21 2.08
CA LEU A 81 -14.34 -0.11 2.61
C LEU A 81 -13.40 -0.01 3.82
N GLN A 82 -12.33 0.79 3.72
CA GLN A 82 -11.39 0.99 4.83
C GLN A 82 -12.05 1.60 6.07
N LEU A 83 -12.92 2.60 5.89
CA LEU A 83 -13.65 3.21 6.99
C LEU A 83 -14.59 2.21 7.67
N LEU A 84 -15.31 1.39 6.89
CA LEU A 84 -16.18 0.35 7.44
C LEU A 84 -15.38 -0.65 8.27
N CYS A 85 -14.24 -1.13 7.77
CA CYS A 85 -13.39 -2.05 8.52
C CYS A 85 -12.81 -1.39 9.79
N ALA A 86 -12.37 -0.12 9.73
CA ALA A 86 -11.88 0.61 10.89
C ALA A 86 -12.95 0.81 11.97
N VAL A 87 -14.20 1.08 11.56
CA VAL A 87 -15.34 1.13 12.48
C VAL A 87 -15.58 -0.23 13.12
N SER A 88 -15.56 -1.31 12.33
CA SER A 88 -15.69 -2.68 12.87
C SER A 88 -14.59 -3.00 13.88
N PHE A 89 -13.35 -2.59 13.64
CA PHE A 89 -12.25 -2.75 14.60
C PHE A 89 -12.52 -2.00 15.91
N THR A 90 -12.92 -0.73 15.82
CA THR A 90 -13.22 0.10 16.99
C THR A 90 -14.39 -0.45 17.81
N VAL A 91 -15.47 -0.85 17.13
CA VAL A 91 -16.65 -1.45 17.78
C VAL A 91 -16.26 -2.76 18.46
N ALA A 92 -15.55 -3.63 17.73
CA ALA A 92 -15.04 -4.89 18.28
C ALA A 92 -14.17 -4.67 19.51
N GLY A 93 -13.28 -3.65 19.48
CA GLY A 93 -12.43 -3.23 20.58
C GLY A 93 -13.22 -2.74 21.81
N ALA A 94 -14.30 -2.01 21.58
CA ALA A 94 -15.11 -1.43 22.64
C ALA A 94 -16.09 -2.42 23.30
N THR A 95 -16.56 -3.43 22.56
CA THR A 95 -17.61 -4.35 23.03
C THR A 95 -17.12 -5.79 23.23
N GLY A 96 -15.89 -6.11 22.84
CA GLY A 96 -15.37 -7.46 22.86
C GLY A 96 -14.95 -7.89 24.26
N GLU A 97 -15.44 -9.05 24.71
CA GLU A 97 -14.77 -9.81 25.75
C GLU A 97 -13.50 -10.43 25.14
N PHE A 98 -12.40 -9.70 25.23
CA PHE A 98 -11.09 -10.23 24.85
C PHE A 98 -10.46 -10.95 26.02
N ARG A 99 -9.87 -12.12 25.76
CA ARG A 99 -8.97 -12.74 26.75
C ARG A 99 -7.68 -11.93 26.77
N ALA A 100 -7.10 -11.70 27.94
CA ALA A 100 -5.76 -11.11 27.99
C ALA A 100 -4.74 -12.12 27.45
N CYS A 101 -3.73 -11.65 26.72
CA CYS A 101 -2.55 -12.48 26.46
C CYS A 101 -1.87 -12.81 27.79
N PRO A 102 -1.24 -13.99 27.92
CA PRO A 102 -0.58 -14.37 29.16
C PRO A 102 0.54 -13.36 29.50
N ALA A 103 0.49 -12.75 30.69
CA ALA A 103 1.50 -11.80 31.12
C ALA A 103 2.84 -12.53 31.35
N PRO A 104 3.99 -11.88 31.12
CA PRO A 104 5.27 -12.47 31.48
C PRO A 104 5.28 -12.76 32.99
N SER A 105 5.58 -14.02 33.35
CA SER A 105 5.65 -14.41 34.75
C SER A 105 6.70 -13.55 35.47
N ALA A 106 6.26 -12.83 36.50
CA ALA A 106 7.09 -11.88 37.26
C ALA A 106 8.34 -12.50 37.94
N GLN A 107 8.54 -13.81 37.82
CA GLN A 107 9.63 -14.55 38.45
C GLN A 107 10.98 -14.49 37.71
N ALA A 108 11.05 -14.02 36.46
CA ALA A 108 12.32 -13.95 35.72
C ALA A 108 13.05 -12.60 35.85
N SER A 109 12.38 -11.54 36.29
CA SER A 109 12.97 -10.20 36.40
C SER A 109 13.45 -9.94 37.82
N GLY A 110 14.61 -10.50 38.16
CA GLY A 110 15.27 -10.25 39.43
C GLY A 110 15.54 -8.75 39.66
N GLY A 111 14.86 -8.16 40.64
CA GLY A 111 15.41 -7.15 41.55
C GLY A 111 15.94 -5.82 40.97
N GLY A 112 15.48 -5.37 39.81
CA GLY A 112 15.75 -4.00 39.35
C GLY A 112 14.86 -3.01 40.10
N ASN A 113 15.43 -2.27 41.05
CA ASN A 113 14.72 -1.25 41.85
C ASN A 113 13.87 -0.34 40.94
N GLY A 114 12.58 -0.30 41.26
CA GLY A 114 11.56 0.45 40.54
C GLY A 114 11.89 1.93 40.46
N ASP A 115 12.08 2.41 39.24
CA ASP A 115 11.67 3.72 38.77
C ASP A 115 12.08 3.83 37.30
N GLU A 116 11.35 3.17 36.40
CA GLU A 116 11.16 3.67 35.04
C GLU A 116 10.12 2.86 34.26
N LYS A 117 8.91 3.43 34.21
CA LYS A 117 8.02 3.38 33.05
C LYS A 117 7.79 1.99 32.43
N ALA A 118 6.78 1.30 32.93
CA ALA A 118 5.83 0.60 32.07
C ALA A 118 5.12 1.62 31.14
N VAL A 119 5.88 2.25 30.24
CA VAL A 119 5.41 2.99 29.07
C VAL A 119 5.53 2.01 27.90
N GLY A 120 4.85 0.88 28.04
CA GLY A 120 4.57 0.02 26.90
C GLY A 120 3.55 0.75 26.05
N ASP A 121 3.99 1.28 24.90
CA ASP A 121 3.16 1.69 23.74
C ASP A 121 1.94 2.60 23.93
N ALA A 122 1.61 3.08 25.13
CA ALA A 122 0.54 4.07 25.38
C ALA A 122 0.91 5.49 24.89
N GLY A 123 2.06 5.64 24.22
CA GLY A 123 2.51 6.88 23.63
C GLY A 123 1.77 7.25 22.35
N VAL A 124 2.06 8.45 21.84
CA VAL A 124 1.50 8.98 20.58
C VAL A 124 1.71 7.99 19.42
N TRP A 125 2.81 7.24 19.40
CA TRP A 125 3.09 6.25 18.37
C TRP A 125 2.12 5.06 18.43
N GLY A 126 1.89 4.44 19.59
CA GLY A 126 0.96 3.30 19.67
C GLY A 126 -0.46 3.66 19.28
N ALA A 127 -0.91 4.87 19.65
CA ALA A 127 -2.20 5.41 19.19
C ALA A 127 -2.23 5.64 17.66
N ALA A 128 -1.17 6.22 17.09
CA ALA A 128 -1.05 6.41 15.64
C ALA A 128 -1.04 5.06 14.90
N ARG A 129 -0.26 4.09 15.38
CA ARG A 129 -0.19 2.73 14.86
C ARG A 129 -1.56 2.06 14.85
N ALA A 130 -2.26 2.08 15.99
CA ALA A 130 -3.61 1.52 16.10
C ALA A 130 -4.59 2.17 15.11
N MET A 131 -4.56 3.51 15.00
CA MET A 131 -5.45 4.24 14.09
C MET A 131 -5.17 3.95 12.61
N VAL A 132 -3.90 3.93 12.22
CA VAL A 132 -3.47 3.67 10.83
C VAL A 132 -3.80 2.24 10.43
N ASN A 133 -3.59 1.28 11.33
CA ASN A 133 -3.83 -0.13 11.06
C ASN A 133 -5.29 -0.54 11.20
N ALA A 134 -6.14 0.26 11.87
CA ALA A 134 -7.54 -0.06 12.15
C ALA A 134 -8.34 -0.62 10.95
N PRO A 135 -8.23 -0.07 9.71
CA PRO A 135 -8.89 -0.67 8.56
C PRO A 135 -8.51 -2.12 8.31
N VAL A 136 -7.21 -2.43 8.29
CA VAL A 136 -6.71 -3.78 7.98
C VAL A 136 -6.96 -4.72 9.16
N SER A 137 -6.71 -4.25 10.39
CA SER A 137 -7.01 -4.97 11.62
C SER A 137 -8.49 -5.35 11.71
N GLY A 138 -9.40 -4.44 11.36
CA GLY A 138 -10.83 -4.70 11.39
C GLY A 138 -11.28 -5.76 10.40
N ALA A 139 -10.72 -5.76 9.19
CA ALA A 139 -10.99 -6.80 8.21
C ALA A 139 -10.50 -8.17 8.69
N ALA A 140 -9.28 -8.24 9.23
CA ALA A 140 -8.71 -9.46 9.77
C ALA A 140 -9.49 -9.99 10.98
N LEU A 141 -9.91 -9.11 11.90
CA LEU A 141 -10.69 -9.47 13.07
C LEU A 141 -12.09 -9.98 12.70
N LEU A 142 -12.76 -9.33 11.74
CA LEU A 142 -14.03 -9.80 11.19
C LEU A 142 -13.89 -11.19 10.57
N TYR A 143 -12.83 -11.40 9.78
CA TYR A 143 -12.55 -12.69 9.18
C TYR A 143 -12.30 -13.77 10.25
N GLY A 144 -11.38 -13.53 11.18
CA GLY A 144 -11.00 -14.51 12.19
C GLY A 144 -12.16 -14.88 13.13
N ARG A 145 -12.95 -13.89 13.57
CA ARG A 145 -14.19 -14.18 14.33
C ARG A 145 -15.24 -14.90 13.49
N GLY A 146 -15.35 -14.57 12.21
CA GLY A 146 -16.24 -15.26 11.27
C GLY A 146 -15.91 -16.75 11.12
N GLN A 147 -14.64 -17.12 11.32
CA GLN A 147 -14.17 -18.51 11.38
C GLN A 147 -14.25 -19.12 12.80
N GLY A 148 -14.88 -18.44 13.76
CA GLY A 148 -14.99 -18.93 15.14
C GLY A 148 -13.71 -18.78 15.97
N GLY A 149 -12.74 -17.98 15.51
CA GLY A 149 -11.47 -17.82 16.20
C GLY A 149 -11.59 -17.15 17.58
N GLU A 150 -10.76 -17.59 18.52
CA GLU A 150 -10.67 -17.03 19.86
C GLU A 150 -9.78 -15.78 19.86
N VAL A 151 -10.24 -14.69 20.45
CA VAL A 151 -9.54 -13.40 20.39
C VAL A 151 -8.86 -13.06 21.71
N TYR A 152 -7.56 -12.77 21.60
CA TYR A 152 -6.67 -12.38 22.69
C TYR A 152 -6.15 -10.97 22.46
N GLN A 153 -6.21 -10.13 23.49
CA GLN A 153 -5.64 -8.79 23.48
C GLN A 153 -4.34 -8.78 24.27
N CYS A 154 -3.24 -8.38 23.63
CA CYS A 154 -1.93 -8.32 24.24
C CYS A 154 -1.59 -6.90 24.73
N ASP A 155 -0.72 -6.82 25.74
CA ASP A 155 -0.35 -5.56 26.41
C ASP A 155 0.40 -4.59 25.48
N ASN A 156 1.07 -5.11 24.46
CA ASN A 156 1.74 -4.29 23.45
C ASN A 156 0.80 -3.79 22.35
N GLY A 157 -0.52 -3.85 22.54
CA GLY A 157 -1.53 -3.34 21.62
C GLY A 157 -1.78 -4.20 20.37
N THR A 158 -1.19 -5.39 20.29
CA THR A 158 -1.55 -6.40 19.28
C THR A 158 -2.75 -7.22 19.74
N THR A 159 -3.47 -7.79 18.78
CA THR A 159 -4.60 -8.69 19.00
C THR A 159 -4.30 -10.01 18.30
N ALA A 160 -4.20 -11.12 19.02
CA ALA A 160 -4.08 -12.44 18.41
C ALA A 160 -5.47 -13.05 18.22
N VAL A 161 -5.71 -13.68 17.07
CA VAL A 161 -6.92 -14.47 16.81
C VAL A 161 -6.48 -15.89 16.50
N VAL A 162 -6.78 -16.80 17.43
CA VAL A 162 -6.45 -18.23 17.31
C VAL A 162 -7.58 -18.92 16.56
N MET A 163 -7.26 -19.55 15.44
CA MET A 163 -8.20 -20.20 14.53
C MET A 163 -7.83 -21.67 14.33
N ASP A 164 -8.81 -22.54 14.13
CA ASP A 164 -8.55 -23.97 13.87
C ASP A 164 -8.04 -24.22 12.43
N ASP A 165 -8.40 -23.34 11.48
CA ASP A 165 -7.98 -23.41 10.08
C ASP A 165 -7.86 -22.00 9.45
N GLY A 166 -7.61 -21.93 8.14
CA GLY A 166 -7.61 -20.68 7.38
C GLY A 166 -6.36 -19.79 7.53
N VAL A 167 -5.37 -20.23 8.32
CA VAL A 167 -4.06 -19.59 8.42
C VAL A 167 -3.01 -20.34 7.59
N VAL A 168 -1.97 -19.63 7.17
CA VAL A 168 -0.85 -20.20 6.41
C VAL A 168 0.37 -20.20 7.31
N ARG A 169 1.08 -21.34 7.39
CA ARG A 169 2.23 -21.55 8.28
C ARG A 169 1.83 -21.30 9.76
N ALA A 170 2.67 -20.62 10.54
CA ALA A 170 2.46 -20.32 11.96
C ALA A 170 1.49 -19.14 12.22
N GLY A 171 1.06 -18.44 11.17
CA GLY A 171 0.19 -17.28 11.28
C GLY A 171 0.55 -16.17 10.31
N THR A 172 -0.23 -15.09 10.32
CA THR A 172 0.00 -13.90 9.48
C THR A 172 -0.50 -12.65 10.19
N MET A 173 0.33 -11.62 10.22
CA MET A 173 0.01 -10.32 10.80
C MET A 173 -0.71 -9.41 9.80
N PHE A 174 -1.85 -8.86 10.20
CA PHE A 174 -2.68 -7.92 9.45
C PHE A 174 -2.93 -6.66 10.27
N GLY A 175 -2.15 -5.61 10.02
CA GLY A 175 -2.21 -4.40 10.82
C GLY A 175 -1.74 -4.68 12.25
N THR A 176 -2.65 -4.69 13.22
CA THR A 176 -2.40 -5.07 14.62
C THR A 176 -2.96 -6.45 14.99
N VAL A 177 -3.56 -7.17 14.03
CA VAL A 177 -4.22 -8.45 14.27
C VAL A 177 -3.39 -9.60 13.72
N PHE A 178 -2.93 -10.49 14.59
CA PHE A 178 -2.19 -11.70 14.24
C PHE A 178 -3.16 -12.89 14.15
N LEU A 179 -3.38 -13.41 12.94
CA LEU A 179 -4.18 -14.62 12.74
C LEU A 179 -3.26 -15.83 12.84
N THR A 180 -3.54 -16.78 13.73
CA THR A 180 -2.66 -17.93 13.98
C THR A 180 -3.43 -19.21 14.30
N ASP A 181 -2.84 -20.37 14.02
CA ASP A 181 -3.29 -21.69 14.49
C ASP A 181 -2.54 -22.12 15.76
N GLN A 182 -1.51 -21.37 16.14
CA GLN A 182 -0.77 -21.63 17.36
C GLN A 182 -1.66 -21.24 18.51
N ARG A 183 -2.08 -22.25 19.26
CA ARG A 183 -2.77 -22.04 20.52
C ARG A 183 -1.89 -21.12 21.37
N MET A 184 -2.43 -19.96 21.73
CA MET A 184 -1.82 -19.02 22.69
C MET A 184 -1.88 -19.56 24.13
N GLU A 185 -1.84 -20.89 24.26
CA GLU A 185 -1.91 -21.62 25.51
C GLU A 185 -0.50 -21.57 26.12
N THR A 186 -0.44 -21.10 27.36
CA THR A 186 0.71 -21.04 28.28
C THR A 186 1.61 -19.79 28.23
N GLU A 187 1.85 -19.24 29.43
CA GLU A 187 2.83 -18.20 29.80
C GLU A 187 4.26 -18.68 29.55
N THR A 188 4.59 -18.96 28.29
CA THR A 188 5.95 -19.35 27.93
C THR A 188 6.75 -18.12 27.53
N PRO A 189 8.07 -18.11 27.82
CA PRO A 189 8.98 -17.13 27.23
C PRO A 189 8.98 -17.11 25.70
N ARG A 190 8.44 -18.16 25.05
CA ARG A 190 8.26 -18.20 23.60
C ARG A 190 7.07 -17.34 23.16
N THR A 191 5.92 -17.45 23.83
CA THR A 191 4.71 -16.67 23.52
C THR A 191 4.97 -15.17 23.62
N HIS A 192 5.69 -14.73 24.66
CA HIS A 192 6.04 -13.32 24.84
C HIS A 192 6.90 -12.79 23.70
N ARG A 193 7.98 -13.50 23.39
CA ARG A 193 8.89 -13.15 22.31
C ARG A 193 8.19 -13.13 20.94
N LEU A 194 7.27 -14.07 20.70
CA LEU A 194 6.45 -14.06 19.50
C LEU A 194 5.57 -12.81 19.43
N VAL A 195 4.89 -12.46 20.52
CA VAL A 195 4.04 -11.25 20.59
C VAL A 195 4.85 -9.96 20.35
N GLU A 196 6.10 -9.89 20.80
CA GLU A 196 7.02 -8.78 20.51
C GLU A 196 7.44 -8.74 19.04
N HIS A 197 7.73 -9.90 18.45
CA HIS A 197 8.02 -10.05 17.02
C HIS A 197 6.84 -9.55 16.17
N GLU A 198 5.62 -9.99 16.49
CA GLU A 198 4.41 -9.56 15.77
C GLU A 198 4.12 -8.05 15.94
N ALA A 199 4.42 -7.46 17.10
CA ALA A 199 4.27 -6.01 17.29
C ALA A 199 5.20 -5.19 16.39
N ARG A 200 6.41 -5.67 16.11
CA ARG A 200 7.30 -5.02 15.13
C ARG A 200 6.75 -5.10 13.71
N HIS A 201 6.07 -6.19 13.34
CA HIS A 201 5.31 -6.24 12.09
C HIS A 201 4.14 -5.25 12.08
N ALA A 202 3.48 -5.02 13.22
CA ALA A 202 2.44 -3.99 13.33
C ALA A 202 2.98 -2.57 13.07
N ASP A 203 4.19 -2.27 13.54
CA ASP A 203 4.88 -1.02 13.26
C ASP A 203 5.22 -0.87 11.77
N GLN A 204 5.72 -1.95 11.15
CA GLN A 204 5.98 -1.98 9.71
C GLN A 204 4.69 -1.71 8.92
N TRP A 205 3.59 -2.41 9.24
CA TRP A 205 2.27 -2.17 8.66
C TRP A 205 1.88 -0.69 8.72
N ALA A 206 2.01 -0.06 9.89
CA ALA A 206 1.64 1.34 10.06
C ALA A 206 2.54 2.28 9.24
N GLY A 207 3.86 2.09 9.30
CA GLY A 207 4.82 2.92 8.56
C GLY A 207 4.61 2.87 7.04
N PHE A 208 4.42 1.68 6.49
CA PHE A 208 4.17 1.50 5.06
C PHE A 208 2.78 1.98 4.65
N SER A 209 1.76 1.77 5.48
CA SER A 209 0.40 2.27 5.22
C SER A 209 0.35 3.80 5.17
N LEU A 210 1.03 4.48 6.09
CA LEU A 210 1.19 5.93 6.06
C LEU A 210 1.91 6.40 4.79
N THR A 211 2.95 5.68 4.37
CA THR A 211 3.79 6.09 3.25
C THR A 211 3.10 5.89 1.90
N ALA A 212 2.50 4.72 1.67
CA ALA A 212 2.06 4.29 0.34
C ALA A 212 0.70 3.56 0.34
N GLY A 213 -0.05 3.59 1.45
CA GLY A 213 -1.37 2.98 1.59
C GLY A 213 -1.29 1.53 2.10
N PRO A 214 -2.43 0.94 2.50
CA PRO A 214 -2.47 -0.33 3.23
C PRO A 214 -1.94 -1.53 2.45
N ALA A 215 -1.91 -1.48 1.12
CA ALA A 215 -1.36 -2.57 0.32
C ALA A 215 0.18 -2.54 0.23
N ALA A 216 0.85 -1.49 0.72
CA ALA A 216 2.27 -1.29 0.51
C ALA A 216 3.13 -2.33 1.25
N PHE A 217 2.85 -2.57 2.54
CA PHE A 217 3.60 -3.56 3.31
C PHE A 217 3.47 -4.98 2.74
N PRO A 218 2.26 -5.56 2.55
CA PRO A 218 2.15 -6.94 2.06
C PRO A 218 2.74 -7.10 0.65
N ALA A 219 2.66 -6.09 -0.20
CA ALA A 219 3.28 -6.13 -1.53
C ALA A 219 4.81 -6.16 -1.44
N LEU A 220 5.41 -5.31 -0.60
CA LEU A 220 6.86 -5.27 -0.41
C LEU A 220 7.37 -6.50 0.33
N TYR A 221 6.64 -6.97 1.34
CA TYR A 221 6.94 -8.21 2.05
C TYR A 221 6.92 -9.40 1.10
N ALA A 222 5.88 -9.56 0.28
CA ALA A 222 5.79 -10.65 -0.68
C ALA A 222 6.88 -10.58 -1.76
N LEU A 223 7.24 -9.37 -2.19
CA LEU A 223 8.35 -9.15 -3.11
C LEU A 223 9.68 -9.56 -2.47
N ASP A 224 9.92 -9.16 -1.22
CA ASP A 224 11.15 -9.51 -0.50
C ASP A 224 11.22 -11.01 -0.21
N GLU A 225 10.12 -11.65 0.24
CA GLU A 225 10.00 -13.10 0.45
C GLU A 225 10.30 -13.90 -0.83
N ALA A 226 9.93 -13.39 -2.01
CA ALA A 226 10.21 -14.06 -3.28
C ALA A 226 11.72 -14.12 -3.61
N PHE A 227 12.53 -13.19 -3.10
CA PHE A 227 13.98 -13.18 -3.27
C PHE A 227 14.73 -13.72 -2.04
N PHE A 228 14.20 -13.45 -0.85
CA PHE A 228 14.80 -13.74 0.44
C PHE A 228 13.79 -14.48 1.32
N PRO A 229 13.54 -15.77 1.06
CA PRO A 229 12.47 -16.50 1.74
C PRO A 229 12.77 -16.74 3.23
N GLY A 230 11.72 -16.69 4.05
CA GLY A 230 11.76 -17.03 5.47
C GLY A 230 12.67 -16.10 6.27
N ALA A 231 13.58 -16.67 7.07
CA ALA A 231 14.48 -15.90 7.94
C ALA A 231 15.50 -15.00 7.19
N PHE A 232 15.57 -15.09 5.86
CA PHE A 232 16.35 -14.14 5.05
C PHE A 232 15.59 -12.86 4.71
N ASN A 233 14.27 -12.87 4.85
CA ASN A 233 13.41 -11.72 4.57
C ASN A 233 13.81 -10.55 5.46
N HIS A 234 14.01 -9.39 4.86
CA HIS A 234 14.48 -8.20 5.57
C HIS A 234 13.45 -7.71 6.59
N PHE A 235 12.16 -7.89 6.33
CA PHE A 235 11.09 -7.53 7.25
C PHE A 235 11.06 -8.46 8.47
N GLU A 236 11.24 -9.76 8.26
CA GLU A 236 11.39 -10.76 9.35
C GLU A 236 12.61 -10.47 10.22
N ARG A 237 13.75 -10.13 9.59
CA ARG A 237 14.97 -9.76 10.30
C ARG A 237 14.80 -8.49 11.13
N GLN A 238 14.14 -7.48 10.57
CA GLN A 238 13.83 -6.25 11.29
C GLN A 238 12.83 -6.49 12.42
N ALA A 239 11.91 -7.45 12.25
CA ALA A 239 11.00 -7.90 13.28
C ALA A 239 11.67 -8.86 14.30
N GLY A 240 12.97 -9.12 14.17
CA GLY A 240 13.82 -9.90 15.07
C GLY A 240 13.49 -11.40 15.08
N LEU A 241 14.40 -12.18 14.50
CA LEU A 241 14.20 -13.62 14.28
C LEU A 241 14.21 -14.43 15.58
N GLU A 242 15.08 -14.07 16.53
CA GLU A 242 15.20 -14.80 17.81
C GLU A 242 13.92 -14.70 18.62
N GLU A 243 13.27 -13.54 18.56
CA GLU A 243 12.01 -13.32 19.25
C GLU A 243 10.86 -14.05 18.55
N GLY A 244 10.88 -14.15 17.21
CA GLY A 244 9.94 -15.02 16.47
C GLY A 244 10.16 -16.53 16.70
N GLY A 245 11.22 -16.92 17.40
CA GLY A 245 11.59 -18.31 17.62
C GLY A 245 12.13 -19.00 16.36
N TYR A 246 12.63 -18.22 15.40
CA TYR A 246 13.27 -18.70 14.19
C TYR A 246 14.77 -18.91 14.42
N GLU A 247 15.32 -19.96 13.80
CA GLU A 247 16.77 -20.13 13.75
C GLU A 247 17.35 -19.03 12.86
N ILE A 248 18.33 -18.29 13.37
CA ILE A 248 19.10 -17.33 12.56
C ILE A 248 19.96 -18.17 11.60
N PRO A 249 19.79 -18.04 10.28
CA PRO A 249 20.65 -18.74 9.35
C PRO A 249 22.10 -18.26 9.55
N SER A 250 23.03 -19.20 9.71
CA SER A 250 24.47 -18.90 9.85
C SER A 250 25.11 -18.36 8.57
N ASP A 251 24.42 -18.50 7.43
CA ASP A 251 25.01 -18.33 6.11
C ASP A 251 24.59 -17.01 5.43
N CYS A 252 25.39 -16.59 4.45
CA CYS A 252 25.19 -15.42 3.60
C CYS A 252 23.80 -15.40 2.91
N PRO A 253 23.32 -14.24 2.39
CA PRO A 253 21.99 -14.13 1.77
C PRO A 253 21.78 -15.20 0.71
N SER A 254 20.55 -15.67 0.53
CA SER A 254 20.25 -16.72 -0.45
C SER A 254 20.88 -16.37 -1.81
N ILE A 255 21.79 -17.23 -2.30
CA ILE A 255 22.45 -17.04 -3.60
C ILE A 255 21.39 -16.86 -4.69
N ALA A 256 20.26 -17.56 -4.56
CA ALA A 256 19.09 -17.43 -5.42
C ALA A 256 18.55 -16.00 -5.47
N GLY A 257 18.35 -15.34 -4.32
CA GLY A 257 17.88 -13.95 -4.23
C GLY A 257 18.82 -12.97 -4.90
N GLN A 258 20.12 -13.12 -4.63
CA GLN A 258 21.15 -12.29 -5.25
C GLN A 258 21.17 -12.44 -6.78
N LEU A 259 21.11 -13.68 -7.27
CA LEU A 259 21.06 -13.98 -8.70
C LEU A 259 19.79 -13.45 -9.36
N ALA A 260 18.65 -13.55 -8.68
CA ALA A 260 17.38 -13.04 -9.19
C ALA A 260 17.39 -11.50 -9.29
N LEU A 261 17.89 -10.79 -8.28
CA LEU A 261 18.07 -9.34 -8.32
C LEU A 261 19.06 -8.92 -9.43
N ALA A 262 20.18 -9.63 -9.56
CA ALA A 262 21.14 -9.38 -10.64
C ALA A 262 20.49 -9.56 -12.03
N SER A 263 19.70 -10.62 -12.20
CA SER A 263 19.00 -10.94 -13.45
C SER A 263 17.96 -9.86 -13.81
N LEU A 264 17.18 -9.40 -12.82
CA LEU A 264 16.21 -8.31 -13.00
C LEU A 264 16.90 -6.99 -13.34
N GLY A 265 18.02 -6.68 -12.68
CA GLY A 265 18.84 -5.51 -12.98
C GLY A 265 19.36 -5.53 -14.43
N LEU A 266 19.88 -6.67 -14.89
CA LEU A 266 20.33 -6.86 -16.27
C LEU A 266 19.17 -6.70 -17.27
N LEU A 267 18.01 -7.28 -16.99
CA LEU A 267 16.83 -7.17 -17.85
C LEU A 267 16.33 -5.72 -17.95
N ALA A 268 16.22 -5.02 -16.82
CA ALA A 268 15.82 -3.61 -16.78
C ALA A 268 16.81 -2.73 -17.56
N GLY A 269 18.12 -2.96 -17.36
CA GLY A 269 19.17 -2.28 -18.12
C GLY A 269 19.04 -2.49 -19.62
N ALA A 270 18.82 -3.74 -20.06
CA ALA A 270 18.62 -4.07 -21.47
C ALA A 270 17.39 -3.36 -22.06
N VAL A 271 16.25 -3.36 -21.36
CA VAL A 271 15.02 -2.66 -21.80
C VAL A 271 15.25 -1.15 -21.93
N LEU A 272 15.96 -0.53 -21.00
CA LEU A 272 16.29 0.90 -21.06
C LEU A 272 17.20 1.23 -22.24
N ILE A 273 18.22 0.40 -22.52
CA ILE A 273 19.10 0.56 -23.68
C ILE A 273 18.30 0.46 -24.98
N VAL A 274 17.45 -0.55 -25.10
CA VAL A 274 16.60 -0.76 -26.28
C VAL A 274 15.68 0.43 -26.50
N ARG A 275 14.96 0.87 -25.46
CA ARG A 275 14.07 2.04 -25.52
C ARG A 275 14.82 3.32 -25.90
N HIS A 276 16.03 3.51 -25.39
CA HIS A 276 16.85 4.67 -25.73
C HIS A 276 17.30 4.64 -27.20
N ARG A 277 17.66 3.46 -27.74
CA ARG A 277 18.01 3.32 -29.16
C ARG A 277 16.83 3.64 -30.09
N TYR A 278 15.62 3.17 -29.78
CA TYR A 278 14.43 3.45 -30.59
C TYR A 278 13.89 4.87 -30.47
N ARG A 279 14.27 5.61 -29.42
CA ARG A 279 13.85 7.01 -29.23
C ARG A 279 14.76 8.02 -29.89
N ARG A 280 15.95 7.63 -30.38
CA ARG A 280 16.78 8.54 -31.16
C ARG A 280 16.08 8.77 -32.50
N PRO A 281 15.60 10.00 -32.80
CA PRO A 281 15.04 10.27 -34.10
C PRO A 281 16.11 9.93 -35.17
N PRO A 282 15.71 9.37 -36.32
CA PRO A 282 16.64 9.20 -37.42
C PRO A 282 17.28 10.56 -37.68
N VAL A 283 18.62 10.60 -37.74
CA VAL A 283 19.34 11.79 -38.16
C VAL A 283 18.81 12.11 -39.54
N SER A 284 17.97 13.14 -39.65
CA SER A 284 17.50 13.60 -40.94
C SER A 284 18.72 14.09 -41.68
N ASP A 285 19.15 13.29 -42.67
CA ASP A 285 20.30 13.58 -43.47
C ASP A 285 20.05 14.92 -44.17
N ARG A 286 20.69 15.95 -43.63
CA ARG A 286 20.54 17.34 -44.08
C ARG A 286 21.44 17.51 -45.31
N SER A 287 21.34 16.63 -46.28
CA SER A 287 21.95 16.81 -47.60
C SER A 287 21.11 17.81 -48.40
N GLY A 288 21.14 19.07 -47.94
CA GLY A 288 20.82 20.20 -48.77
C GLY A 288 21.95 20.38 -49.78
N THR A 289 21.78 19.83 -50.97
CA THR A 289 22.44 20.38 -52.16
C THR A 289 21.37 21.07 -52.99
N PRO A 290 21.28 22.42 -52.94
CA PRO A 290 20.57 23.15 -53.98
C PRO A 290 21.35 23.00 -55.30
N ARG A 291 20.65 22.61 -56.36
CA ARG A 291 21.07 22.82 -57.76
C ARG A 291 20.12 23.82 -58.39
#